data_AF-A0A0C3LKR2-F1
#
_entry.id   AF-A0A0C3LKR2-F1
#
_cell.length_a   1.000
_cell.length_b   1.000
_cell.length_c   1.000
_cell.angle_alpha   90.00
_cell.angle_beta   90.00
_cell.angle_gamma   90.00
#
_symmetry.space_group_name_H-M   'P 1'
#
loop_
_entity.id
_entity.type
_entity.pdbx_description
1 polymer ?
#
loop_
_entity_poly.entity_id
_entity_poly.type
_entity_poly.pdbx_seq_one_letter_code
_entity_poly.pdbx_strand_id
1 'polypeptide(L)'
;MSTNSAKPVNVPVINVQFSTEPNPPPLKETVLSARSSPQWTSGSLSPTSPGPSPVLPLEQSIIQPGIPIYDLPSPLEGTLNKIRRIGGGGYSDVYYGEWTRTNSEPVCVAMKCIRRVNLNVDGEDQENQVRFEKRIKREAVVWETAKHDNILEFCGFQIIDGDPIFVSPWCDNGNLRQFVKYHPELTDVKKLELLRDAAQGLAHLHSLEPPIVHGDIKPDNIMVTNDVRGVLCDFGISRVMTSLGMHTGLTTAGQGAGTAGYQAKELYNEDSRPTPMSDAYAFGGVILATMSGKAPFYKKVGKAAAAIILAINMNQTASPSDHSELPRSDPLWAFLKKCWDAIPDLRPCTKEIIAELVGEIQRRSVEPPLPSETAMGVVG
;
A
#
# COMPACT_ATOMS: atom_id res chain seq x y z
N MET A 1 22.48 -59.77 6.70
CA MET A 1 22.86 -58.42 7.17
C MET A 1 24.06 -57.98 6.35
N SER A 2 23.85 -57.16 5.33
CA SER A 2 24.93 -56.59 4.50
C SER A 2 24.72 -55.08 4.50
N THR A 3 25.65 -54.36 5.12
CA THR A 3 25.62 -52.92 5.27
C THR A 3 26.25 -52.24 4.04
N ASN A 4 25.46 -51.40 3.40
CA ASN A 4 25.88 -50.50 2.32
C ASN A 4 26.70 -49.34 2.90
N SER A 5 27.92 -49.13 2.42
CA SER A 5 28.76 -47.95 2.70
C SER A 5 28.91 -47.15 1.42
N ALA A 6 28.06 -46.13 1.24
CA ALA A 6 28.21 -45.14 0.17
C ALA A 6 29.24 -44.07 0.56
N LYS A 7 30.18 -43.78 -0.34
CA LYS A 7 31.19 -42.72 -0.20
C LYS A 7 30.53 -41.33 -0.33
N PRO A 8 31.02 -40.28 0.36
CA PRO A 8 30.47 -38.94 0.27
C PRO A 8 30.87 -38.26 -1.05
N VAL A 9 29.89 -37.64 -1.72
CA VAL A 9 30.08 -36.80 -2.90
C VAL A 9 30.49 -35.40 -2.43
N ASN A 10 31.62 -34.91 -2.94
CA ASN A 10 32.18 -33.61 -2.64
C ASN A 10 31.49 -32.55 -3.51
N VAL A 11 30.71 -31.66 -2.91
CA VAL A 11 30.05 -30.52 -3.60
C VAL A 11 30.88 -29.26 -3.35
N PRO A 12 31.31 -28.51 -4.39
CA PRO A 12 32.09 -27.31 -4.20
C PRO A 12 31.25 -26.20 -3.54
N VAL A 13 31.83 -25.59 -2.50
CA VAL A 13 31.27 -24.40 -1.82
C VAL A 13 31.50 -23.19 -2.71
N ILE A 14 30.42 -22.63 -3.27
CA ILE A 14 30.47 -21.33 -3.94
C ILE A 14 30.30 -20.26 -2.86
N ASN A 15 31.40 -19.58 -2.51
CA ASN A 15 31.36 -18.37 -1.69
C ASN A 15 30.75 -17.23 -2.51
N VAL A 16 29.50 -16.88 -2.22
CA VAL A 16 28.89 -15.64 -2.71
C VAL A 16 29.25 -14.52 -1.73
N GLN A 17 30.12 -13.60 -2.14
CA GLN A 17 30.35 -12.36 -1.40
C GLN A 17 29.15 -11.42 -1.62
N PHE A 18 28.48 -11.04 -0.54
CA PHE A 18 27.49 -9.97 -0.56
C PHE A 18 28.22 -8.62 -0.63
N SER A 19 27.99 -7.86 -1.69
CA SER A 19 28.34 -6.44 -1.71
C SER A 19 27.44 -5.72 -0.72
N THR A 20 28.03 -5.00 0.23
CA THR A 20 27.32 -4.13 1.17
C THR A 20 26.49 -3.11 0.40
N GLU A 21 25.22 -2.95 0.77
CA GLU A 21 24.36 -1.88 0.25
C GLU A 21 25.01 -0.51 0.51
N PRO A 22 25.00 0.42 -0.45
CA PRO A 22 25.45 1.79 -0.19
C PRO A 22 24.52 2.46 0.82
N ASN A 23 25.09 3.22 1.75
CA ASN A 23 24.34 4.04 2.70
C ASN A 23 23.34 4.94 1.95
N PRO A 24 22.07 5.03 2.39
CA PRO A 24 21.15 6.01 1.83
C PRO A 24 21.65 7.43 2.15
N PRO A 25 21.41 8.41 1.25
CA PRO A 25 21.80 9.78 1.49
C PRO A 25 21.06 10.35 2.72
N PRO A 26 21.70 11.24 3.50
CA PRO A 26 21.04 11.90 4.63
C PRO A 26 19.84 12.72 4.15
N LEU A 27 18.82 12.81 5.02
CA LEU A 27 17.65 13.68 4.83
C LEU A 27 18.12 15.09 4.44
N LYS A 28 17.78 15.55 3.24
CA LYS A 28 17.97 16.96 2.86
C LYS A 28 16.92 17.78 3.58
N GLU A 29 17.36 18.71 4.44
CA GLU A 29 16.48 19.75 4.96
C GLU A 29 16.05 20.66 3.80
N THR A 30 14.84 20.44 3.28
CA THR A 30 14.25 21.36 2.31
C THR A 30 13.77 22.60 3.05
N VAL A 31 14.54 23.67 2.96
CA VAL A 31 14.16 25.02 3.40
C VAL A 31 12.93 25.45 2.58
N LEU A 32 11.77 25.53 3.25
CA LEU A 32 10.53 26.08 2.70
C LEU A 32 10.74 27.59 2.39
N SER A 33 11.00 27.95 1.13
CA SER A 33 10.83 29.34 0.69
C SER A 33 9.35 29.57 0.37
N ALA A 34 8.69 30.42 1.16
CA ALA A 34 7.32 30.85 0.93
C ALA A 34 7.16 31.47 -0.47
N ARG A 35 6.29 30.89 -1.30
CA ARG A 35 5.77 31.57 -2.50
C ARG A 35 4.43 32.21 -2.18
N SER A 36 4.40 33.52 -2.38
CA SER A 36 3.28 34.45 -2.23
C SER A 36 2.09 34.10 -3.14
N SER A 37 0.89 34.01 -2.54
CA SER A 37 -0.39 33.91 -3.25
C SER A 37 -0.79 35.24 -3.90
N PRO A 38 -1.42 35.25 -5.10
CA PRO A 38 -1.95 36.49 -5.68
C PRO A 38 -3.27 36.89 -5.00
N GLN A 39 -3.36 38.16 -4.58
CA GLN A 39 -4.57 38.81 -4.09
C GLN A 39 -5.57 39.02 -5.23
N TRP A 40 -6.83 38.65 -5.01
CA TRP A 40 -7.95 39.05 -5.87
C TRP A 40 -8.75 40.15 -5.20
N THR A 41 -8.83 41.31 -5.87
CA THR A 41 -9.60 42.49 -5.46
C THR A 41 -11.10 42.30 -5.73
N SER A 42 -11.92 42.71 -4.76
CA SER A 42 -13.39 42.69 -4.80
C SER A 42 -13.97 43.73 -5.78
N GLY A 43 -14.76 43.27 -6.76
CA GLY A 43 -15.62 44.10 -7.60
C GLY A 43 -17.08 43.65 -7.49
N SER A 44 -17.95 44.56 -7.06
CA SER A 44 -19.40 44.40 -6.88
C SER A 44 -20.15 44.54 -8.20
N LEU A 45 -21.04 43.59 -8.54
CA LEU A 45 -22.13 43.78 -9.49
C LEU A 45 -23.39 42.99 -9.05
N SER A 46 -24.52 43.68 -9.08
CA SER A 46 -25.87 43.29 -8.65
C SER A 46 -26.54 42.26 -9.60
N PRO A 47 -27.67 41.63 -9.21
CA PRO A 47 -28.15 40.41 -9.83
C PRO A 47 -29.02 40.67 -11.07
N THR A 48 -28.64 40.08 -12.20
CA THR A 48 -29.54 39.86 -13.34
C THR A 48 -29.83 38.37 -13.47
N SER A 49 -31.11 38.02 -13.51
CA SER A 49 -31.64 36.65 -13.59
C SER A 49 -31.01 35.84 -14.74
N PRO A 50 -30.60 34.58 -14.53
CA PRO A 50 -30.17 33.73 -15.62
C PRO A 50 -31.40 33.13 -16.32
N GLY A 51 -31.53 33.39 -17.63
CA GLY A 51 -32.32 32.55 -18.52
C GLY A 51 -31.73 31.14 -18.60
N PRO A 52 -32.46 30.15 -19.17
CA PRO A 52 -32.00 28.77 -19.19
C PRO A 52 -30.71 28.66 -20.02
N SER A 53 -29.61 28.36 -19.34
CA SER A 53 -28.36 27.95 -19.99
C SER A 53 -28.60 26.66 -20.78
N PRO A 54 -27.98 26.50 -21.96
CA PRO A 54 -28.07 25.26 -22.71
C PRO A 54 -27.48 24.12 -21.87
N VAL A 55 -28.28 23.08 -21.67
CA VAL A 55 -27.87 21.84 -21.02
C VAL A 55 -26.80 21.20 -21.91
N LEU A 56 -25.54 21.30 -21.49
CA LEU A 56 -24.47 20.49 -22.06
C LEU A 56 -24.78 19.02 -21.74
N PRO A 57 -24.68 18.09 -22.71
CA PRO A 57 -24.91 16.68 -22.44
C PRO A 57 -23.94 16.19 -21.37
N LEU A 58 -24.45 15.46 -20.37
CA LEU A 58 -23.62 14.67 -19.45
C LEU A 58 -22.88 13.61 -20.28
N GLU A 59 -21.68 13.92 -20.74
CA GLU A 59 -20.74 12.90 -21.20
C GLU A 59 -19.94 12.34 -20.03
N GLN A 60 -20.02 11.00 -19.94
CA GLN A 60 -19.06 10.07 -19.35
C GLN A 60 -19.05 9.93 -17.82
N SER A 61 -20.21 9.54 -17.28
CA SER A 61 -20.21 8.49 -16.26
C SER A 61 -19.67 7.20 -16.91
N ILE A 62 -18.52 6.71 -16.45
CA ILE A 62 -17.81 5.53 -16.99
C ILE A 62 -18.59 4.22 -16.75
N ILE A 63 -19.72 4.26 -16.02
CA ILE A 63 -20.41 3.04 -15.60
C ILE A 63 -21.90 3.18 -15.87
N GLN A 64 -22.31 2.71 -17.04
CA GLN A 64 -23.70 2.37 -17.34
C GLN A 64 -23.86 0.84 -17.46
N PRO A 65 -24.94 0.24 -16.92
CA PRO A 65 -25.20 -1.19 -17.07
C PRO A 65 -25.36 -1.56 -18.55
N GLY A 66 -24.54 -2.49 -19.05
CA GLY A 66 -24.66 -3.06 -20.40
C GLY A 66 -23.55 -2.69 -21.39
N ILE A 67 -22.62 -1.80 -21.03
CA ILE A 67 -21.38 -1.58 -21.81
C ILE A 67 -20.34 -2.62 -21.37
N PRO A 68 -19.65 -3.31 -22.29
CA PRO A 68 -18.51 -4.15 -21.94
C PRO A 68 -17.46 -3.27 -21.28
N ILE A 69 -17.28 -3.46 -19.99
CA ILE A 69 -16.28 -2.73 -19.23
C ILE A 69 -14.91 -3.18 -19.76
N TYR A 70 -13.95 -2.25 -19.86
CA TYR A 70 -12.51 -2.47 -19.98
C TYR A 70 -11.91 -2.64 -21.40
N ASP A 71 -11.75 -1.52 -22.12
CA ASP A 71 -10.56 -1.36 -22.96
C ASP A 71 -9.37 -1.02 -22.04
N LEU A 72 -8.22 -1.67 -22.27
CA LEU A 72 -6.97 -1.28 -21.59
C LEU A 72 -6.62 0.16 -22.00
N PRO A 73 -6.00 0.96 -21.11
CA PRO A 73 -5.39 2.20 -21.57
C PRO A 73 -4.39 1.91 -22.69
N SER A 74 -4.11 2.90 -23.54
CA SER A 74 -3.07 2.74 -24.55
C SER A 74 -1.74 2.38 -23.85
N PRO A 75 -0.96 1.43 -24.40
CA PRO A 75 0.33 1.09 -23.84
C PRO A 75 1.22 2.32 -23.69
N LEU A 76 2.04 2.32 -22.65
CA LEU A 76 2.98 3.37 -22.34
C LEU A 76 4.01 3.51 -23.46
N GLU A 77 4.06 4.68 -24.10
CA GLU A 77 5.05 4.97 -25.14
C GLU A 77 6.47 5.10 -24.57
N GLY A 78 7.47 4.81 -25.41
CA GLY A 78 8.89 4.92 -25.05
C GLY A 78 9.54 3.58 -24.69
N THR A 79 10.78 3.64 -24.23
CA THR A 79 11.61 2.46 -23.95
C THR A 79 11.78 2.26 -22.46
N LEU A 80 11.58 1.02 -22.00
CA LEU A 80 11.86 0.59 -20.63
C LEU A 80 13.19 -0.17 -20.58
N ASN A 81 14.10 0.25 -19.71
CA ASN A 81 15.36 -0.41 -19.45
C ASN A 81 15.38 -0.97 -18.02
N LYS A 82 15.33 -2.29 -17.88
CA LYS A 82 15.42 -2.98 -16.57
C LYS A 82 16.87 -3.02 -16.10
N ILE A 83 17.16 -2.35 -14.98
CA ILE A 83 18.53 -2.22 -14.46
C ILE A 83 18.79 -3.23 -13.33
N ARG A 84 17.91 -3.27 -12.31
CA ARG A 84 18.14 -4.07 -11.11
C ARG A 84 16.85 -4.65 -10.56
N ARG A 85 16.85 -5.96 -10.26
CA ARG A 85 15.74 -6.59 -9.53
C ARG A 85 15.76 -6.15 -8.07
N ILE A 86 14.63 -5.66 -7.57
CA ILE A 86 14.46 -5.19 -6.18
C ILE A 86 13.91 -6.31 -5.31
N GLY A 87 12.96 -7.07 -5.84
CA GLY A 87 12.30 -8.15 -5.13
C GLY A 87 11.24 -8.82 -5.98
N GLY A 88 10.55 -9.79 -5.40
CA GLY A 88 9.42 -10.45 -6.04
C GLY A 88 8.52 -11.14 -5.03
N GLY A 89 7.23 -11.16 -5.34
CA GLY A 89 6.20 -11.85 -4.57
C GLY A 89 5.79 -13.17 -5.22
N GLY A 90 4.59 -13.66 -4.91
CA GLY A 90 4.04 -14.87 -5.52
C GLY A 90 3.76 -14.75 -7.03
N TYR A 91 3.42 -13.55 -7.51
CA TYR A 91 2.89 -13.34 -8.86
C TYR A 91 3.59 -12.27 -9.69
N SER A 92 4.58 -11.57 -9.12
CA SER A 92 5.27 -10.51 -9.82
C SER A 92 6.70 -10.33 -9.30
N ASP A 93 7.52 -9.73 -10.15
CA ASP A 93 8.86 -9.26 -9.82
C ASP A 93 8.92 -7.75 -10.02
N VAL A 94 9.58 -7.04 -9.12
CA VAL A 94 9.75 -5.58 -9.18
C VAL A 94 11.19 -5.25 -9.52
N TYR A 95 11.37 -4.42 -10.54
CA TYR A 95 12.67 -3.94 -11.00
C TYR A 95 12.75 -2.42 -10.84
N TYR A 96 13.93 -1.95 -10.48
CA TYR A 96 14.35 -0.58 -10.72
C TYR A 96 14.90 -0.47 -12.14
N GLY A 97 14.61 0.64 -12.80
CA GLY A 97 15.29 1.00 -14.01
C GLY A 97 14.81 2.33 -14.56
N GLU A 98 14.86 2.47 -15.88
CA GLU A 98 14.65 3.75 -16.54
C GLU A 98 13.56 3.65 -17.60
N TRP A 99 12.76 4.71 -17.70
CA TRP A 99 11.81 4.93 -18.77
C TRP A 99 12.21 6.15 -19.58
N THR A 100 12.36 5.98 -20.89
CA THR A 100 12.75 7.06 -21.82
C THR A 100 11.63 7.29 -22.83
N ARG A 101 10.99 8.46 -22.79
CA ARG A 101 10.06 8.89 -23.84
C ARG A 101 10.84 9.40 -25.05
N THR A 102 10.22 9.36 -26.22
CA THR A 102 10.82 9.91 -27.45
C THR A 102 11.26 11.36 -27.23
N ASN A 103 12.52 11.67 -27.52
CA ASN A 103 13.13 12.99 -27.34
C ASN A 103 13.08 13.55 -25.90
N SER A 104 13.05 12.69 -24.89
CA SER A 104 13.10 13.09 -23.48
C SER A 104 14.24 12.39 -22.74
N GLU A 105 14.69 12.99 -21.65
CA GLU A 105 15.67 12.35 -20.75
C GLU A 105 15.07 11.12 -20.05
N PRO A 106 15.89 10.10 -19.74
CA PRO A 106 15.45 8.95 -18.96
C PRO A 106 14.99 9.35 -17.56
N VAL A 107 13.89 8.75 -17.09
CA VAL A 107 13.40 8.90 -15.70
C VAL A 107 13.45 7.58 -14.96
N CYS A 108 13.82 7.64 -13.67
CA CYS A 108 13.87 6.47 -12.80
C CYS A 108 12.46 5.97 -12.48
N VAL A 109 12.22 4.67 -12.69
CA VAL A 109 10.91 4.03 -12.52
C VAL A 109 11.01 2.71 -11.77
N ALA A 110 9.92 2.33 -11.11
CA ALA A 110 9.66 0.97 -10.69
C ALA A 110 8.87 0.23 -11.78
N MET A 111 9.30 -0.99 -12.10
CA MET A 111 8.70 -1.86 -13.10
C MET A 111 8.22 -3.14 -12.44
N LYS A 112 6.91 -3.25 -12.26
CA LYS A 112 6.26 -4.46 -11.73
C LYS A 112 5.92 -5.39 -12.89
N CYS A 113 6.72 -6.43 -13.06
CA CYS A 113 6.55 -7.45 -14.09
C CYS A 113 5.61 -8.54 -13.55
N ILE A 114 4.43 -8.70 -14.15
CA ILE A 114 3.47 -9.71 -13.75
C ILE A 114 3.87 -11.04 -14.39
N ARG A 115 4.11 -12.07 -13.59
CA ARG A 115 4.49 -13.39 -14.09
C ARG A 115 3.26 -14.16 -14.58
N ARG A 116 3.44 -14.85 -15.70
CA ARG A 116 2.53 -15.90 -16.15
C ARG A 116 2.73 -17.14 -15.29
N VAL A 117 2.02 -17.23 -14.17
CA VAL A 117 2.04 -18.42 -13.30
C VAL A 117 0.99 -19.42 -13.80
N ASN A 118 1.35 -20.71 -13.94
CA ASN A 118 0.47 -21.84 -14.31
C ASN A 118 -0.08 -21.91 -15.75
N LEU A 119 0.66 -21.48 -16.78
CA LEU A 119 0.30 -21.72 -18.20
C LEU A 119 1.00 -22.96 -18.82
N ASN A 120 1.60 -23.81 -18.00
CA ASN A 120 2.38 -24.97 -18.46
C ASN A 120 1.75 -26.32 -18.00
N VAL A 121 0.44 -26.36 -17.73
CA VAL A 121 -0.27 -27.61 -17.41
C VAL A 121 -1.18 -27.92 -18.59
N ASP A 122 -0.79 -28.93 -19.37
CA ASP A 122 -1.46 -29.36 -20.60
C ASP A 122 -2.98 -29.51 -20.38
N GLY A 123 -3.77 -28.64 -21.02
CA GLY A 123 -5.24 -28.75 -21.09
C GLY A 123 -6.07 -27.60 -20.50
N GLU A 124 -5.48 -26.71 -19.68
CA GLU A 124 -6.19 -25.55 -19.07
C GLU A 124 -5.75 -24.17 -19.61
N ASP A 125 -5.00 -24.16 -20.72
CA ASP A 125 -4.28 -22.96 -21.20
C ASP A 125 -5.19 -21.78 -21.54
N GLN A 126 -6.37 -22.02 -22.13
CA GLN A 126 -7.28 -20.93 -22.50
C GLN A 126 -7.95 -20.28 -21.29
N GLU A 127 -8.40 -21.06 -20.31
CA GLU A 127 -9.06 -20.49 -19.13
C GLU A 127 -8.05 -19.74 -18.24
N ASN A 128 -6.85 -20.29 -18.09
CA ASN A 128 -5.76 -19.63 -17.36
C ASN A 128 -5.28 -18.35 -18.07
N GLN A 129 -5.22 -18.33 -19.40
CA GLN A 129 -4.92 -17.13 -20.18
C GLN A 129 -6.00 -16.05 -19.99
N VAL A 130 -7.29 -16.42 -20.07
CA VAL A 130 -8.40 -15.48 -19.85
C VAL A 130 -8.37 -14.91 -18.43
N ARG A 131 -8.08 -15.74 -17.41
CA ARG A 131 -7.93 -15.28 -16.02
C ARG A 131 -6.74 -14.32 -15.87
N PHE A 132 -5.62 -14.61 -16.51
CA PHE A 132 -4.43 -13.77 -16.51
C PHE A 132 -4.69 -12.40 -17.15
N GLU A 133 -5.29 -12.36 -18.34
CA GLU A 133 -5.67 -11.12 -19.02
C GLU A 133 -6.65 -10.27 -18.19
N LYS A 134 -7.67 -10.91 -17.62
CA LYS A 134 -8.62 -10.22 -16.72
C LYS A 134 -7.92 -9.60 -15.51
N ARG A 135 -6.92 -10.27 -14.94
CA ARG A 135 -6.13 -9.74 -13.80
C ARG A 135 -5.37 -8.48 -14.19
N ILE A 136 -4.68 -8.51 -15.33
CA ILE A 136 -3.90 -7.36 -15.83
C ILE A 136 -4.82 -6.18 -16.10
N LYS A 137 -5.92 -6.43 -16.81
CA LYS A 137 -6.92 -5.40 -17.13
C LYS A 137 -7.47 -4.75 -15.87
N ARG A 138 -7.85 -5.57 -14.89
CA ARG A 138 -8.39 -5.07 -13.61
C ARG A 138 -7.38 -4.20 -12.87
N GLU A 139 -6.16 -4.68 -12.70
CA GLU A 139 -5.13 -3.95 -11.95
C GLU A 139 -4.79 -2.62 -12.61
N ALA A 140 -4.59 -2.62 -13.95
CA ALA A 140 -4.33 -1.40 -14.71
C ALA A 140 -5.50 -0.39 -14.61
N VAL A 141 -6.75 -0.85 -14.78
CA VAL A 141 -7.92 0.04 -14.72
C VAL A 141 -8.15 0.60 -13.33
N VAL A 142 -8.02 -0.23 -12.28
CA VAL A 142 -8.15 0.24 -10.89
C VAL A 142 -7.10 1.29 -10.59
N TRP A 143 -5.84 1.02 -10.95
CA TRP A 143 -4.75 1.95 -10.67
C TRP A 143 -4.90 3.26 -11.47
N GLU A 144 -5.28 3.19 -12.75
CA GLU A 144 -5.58 4.36 -13.58
C GLU A 144 -6.75 5.19 -13.03
N THR A 145 -7.76 4.55 -12.43
CA THR A 145 -8.93 5.25 -11.87
C THR A 145 -8.61 5.92 -10.53
N ALA A 146 -7.65 5.38 -9.77
CA ALA A 146 -7.31 5.78 -8.41
C ALA A 146 -6.37 7.01 -8.34
N LYS A 147 -6.70 8.11 -9.03
CA LYS A 147 -5.85 9.31 -9.10
C LYS A 147 -5.99 10.19 -7.86
N HIS A 148 -4.95 10.22 -7.02
CA HIS A 148 -4.89 11.03 -5.81
C HIS A 148 -3.44 11.25 -5.34
N ASP A 149 -3.13 12.37 -4.67
CA ASP A 149 -1.78 12.72 -4.19
C ASP A 149 -1.16 11.68 -3.23
N ASN A 150 -2.01 10.89 -2.58
CA ASN A 150 -1.62 9.81 -1.66
C ASN A 150 -1.81 8.40 -2.22
N ILE A 151 -1.88 8.30 -3.54
CA ILE A 151 -1.86 7.04 -4.28
C ILE A 151 -0.68 7.13 -5.25
N LEU A 152 0.16 6.09 -5.29
CA LEU A 152 1.33 6.07 -6.15
C LEU A 152 0.88 6.25 -7.60
N GLU A 153 1.53 7.15 -8.34
CA GLU A 153 1.17 7.42 -9.73
C GLU A 153 1.35 6.15 -10.59
N PHE A 154 0.34 5.88 -11.43
CA PHE A 154 0.45 4.90 -12.50
C PHE A 154 0.93 5.63 -13.77
N CYS A 155 2.17 5.40 -14.18
CA CYS A 155 2.67 5.97 -15.43
C CYS A 155 2.04 5.26 -16.64
N GLY A 156 1.74 3.97 -16.51
CA GLY A 156 1.13 3.15 -17.54
C GLY A 156 1.68 1.72 -17.54
N PHE A 157 1.46 1.00 -18.64
CA PHE A 157 1.95 -0.36 -18.79
C PHE A 157 2.55 -0.64 -20.18
N GLN A 158 3.45 -1.61 -20.27
CA GLN A 158 3.87 -2.22 -21.52
C GLN A 158 3.69 -3.73 -21.47
N ILE A 159 3.58 -4.37 -22.63
CA ILE A 159 3.67 -5.83 -22.77
C ILE A 159 4.97 -6.11 -23.52
N ILE A 160 5.95 -6.69 -22.84
CA ILE A 160 7.25 -7.05 -23.41
C ILE A 160 7.38 -8.56 -23.35
N ASP A 161 7.62 -9.21 -24.49
CA ASP A 161 7.72 -10.67 -24.62
C ASP A 161 6.49 -11.44 -24.07
N GLY A 162 5.31 -10.79 -24.13
CA GLY A 162 4.06 -11.34 -23.61
C GLY A 162 3.86 -11.17 -22.10
N ASP A 163 4.83 -10.57 -21.39
CA ASP A 163 4.73 -10.26 -19.98
C ASP A 163 4.30 -8.79 -19.76
N PRO A 164 3.23 -8.54 -18.97
CA PRO A 164 2.81 -7.21 -18.60
C PRO A 164 3.77 -6.58 -17.59
N ILE A 165 4.13 -5.33 -17.84
CA ILE A 165 4.99 -4.52 -16.98
C ILE A 165 4.23 -3.25 -16.63
N PHE A 166 3.88 -3.09 -15.35
CA PHE A 166 3.33 -1.85 -14.82
C PHE A 166 4.44 -0.92 -14.37
N VAL A 167 4.29 0.36 -14.68
CA VAL A 167 5.32 1.38 -14.48
C VAL A 167 4.80 2.46 -13.55
N SER A 168 5.59 2.80 -12.55
CA SER A 168 5.36 3.93 -11.64
C SER A 168 6.65 4.69 -11.39
N PRO A 169 6.60 5.92 -10.86
CA PRO A 169 7.80 6.60 -10.41
C PRO A 169 8.55 5.74 -9.38
N TRP A 170 9.88 5.84 -9.41
CA TRP A 170 10.71 5.24 -8.36
C TRP A 170 10.61 6.06 -7.07
N CYS A 171 10.55 5.39 -5.92
CA CYS A 171 10.56 6.03 -4.61
C CYS A 171 11.86 5.67 -3.89
N ASP A 172 12.77 6.64 -3.76
CA ASP A 172 14.11 6.40 -3.18
C ASP A 172 14.06 6.02 -1.69
N ASN A 173 13.04 6.50 -0.98
CA ASN A 173 12.83 6.20 0.44
C ASN A 173 12.20 4.81 0.67
N GLY A 174 11.91 4.05 -0.38
CA GLY A 174 11.35 2.69 -0.29
C GLY A 174 9.94 2.66 0.30
N ASN A 175 9.59 1.55 0.94
CA ASN A 175 8.29 1.40 1.61
C ASN A 175 8.34 1.81 3.09
N LEU A 176 7.17 2.06 3.69
CA LEU A 176 7.02 2.55 5.06
C LEU A 176 7.69 1.63 6.09
N ARG A 177 7.67 0.31 5.89
CA ARG A 177 8.37 -0.65 6.77
C ARG A 177 9.87 -0.38 6.79
N GLN A 178 10.49 -0.30 5.60
CA GLN A 178 11.92 -0.08 5.46
C GLN A 178 12.30 1.32 5.93
N PHE A 179 11.51 2.33 5.56
CA PHE A 179 11.74 3.71 5.93
C PHE A 179 11.80 3.89 7.45
N VAL A 180 10.77 3.44 8.19
CA VAL A 180 10.77 3.53 9.66
C VAL A 180 11.91 2.74 10.30
N LYS A 181 12.29 1.60 9.72
CA LYS A 181 13.41 0.79 10.23
C LYS A 181 14.76 1.50 10.07
N TYR A 182 14.98 2.17 8.95
CA TYR A 182 16.25 2.82 8.63
C TYR A 182 16.36 4.26 9.14
N HIS A 183 15.24 4.84 9.60
CA HIS A 183 15.16 6.17 10.19
C HIS A 183 14.66 6.10 11.66
N PRO A 184 15.45 5.56 12.60
CA PRO A 184 15.07 5.51 14.02
C PRO A 184 14.91 6.90 14.65
N GLU A 185 15.49 7.93 14.05
CA GLU A 185 15.35 9.35 14.44
C GLU A 185 13.99 9.95 14.09
N LEU A 186 13.15 9.24 13.32
CA LEU A 186 11.85 9.73 12.88
C LEU A 186 10.93 10.00 14.08
N THR A 187 10.51 11.25 14.22
CA THR A 187 9.58 11.64 15.29
C THR A 187 8.23 10.94 15.12
N ASP A 188 7.53 10.74 16.23
CA ASP A 188 6.17 10.20 16.21
C ASP A 188 5.21 11.05 15.38
N VAL A 189 5.37 12.37 15.41
CA VAL A 189 4.61 13.29 14.56
C VAL A 189 4.83 12.96 13.08
N LYS A 190 6.08 12.76 12.64
CA LYS A 190 6.37 12.45 11.23
C LYS A 190 5.84 11.07 10.82
N LYS A 191 5.91 10.07 11.71
CA LYS A 191 5.27 8.75 11.50
C LYS A 191 3.77 8.89 11.29
N LEU A 192 3.10 9.69 12.14
CA LEU A 192 1.67 9.93 12.05
C LEU A 192 1.28 10.72 10.80
N GLU A 193 2.12 11.64 10.32
CA GLU A 193 1.91 12.33 9.04
C GLU A 193 1.94 11.36 7.85
N LEU A 194 2.91 10.45 7.80
CA LEU A 194 2.98 9.40 6.76
C LEU A 194 1.74 8.48 6.81
N LEU A 195 1.28 8.13 8.01
CA LEU A 195 0.05 7.37 8.20
C LEU A 195 -1.18 8.15 7.73
N ARG A 196 -1.29 9.43 8.09
CA ARG A 196 -2.41 10.29 7.67
C ARG A 196 -2.49 10.38 6.15
N ASP A 197 -1.34 10.55 5.50
CA ASP A 197 -1.24 10.56 4.04
C ASP A 197 -1.77 9.25 3.44
N ALA A 198 -1.29 8.10 3.89
CA ALA A 198 -1.79 6.81 3.43
C ALA A 198 -3.29 6.63 3.69
N ALA A 199 -3.80 7.12 4.83
CA ALA A 199 -5.23 7.10 5.15
C ALA A 199 -6.05 7.99 4.20
N GLN A 200 -5.51 9.13 3.75
CA GLN A 200 -6.15 9.98 2.74
C GLN A 200 -6.26 9.25 1.39
N GLY A 201 -5.21 8.54 0.97
CA GLY A 201 -5.28 7.68 -0.21
C GLY A 201 -6.34 6.59 -0.08
N LEU A 202 -6.43 5.94 1.07
CA LEU A 202 -7.44 4.91 1.33
C LEU A 202 -8.87 5.50 1.34
N ALA A 203 -9.05 6.67 1.93
CA ALA A 203 -10.33 7.39 1.93
C ALA A 203 -10.77 7.75 0.51
N HIS A 204 -9.83 8.17 -0.35
CA HIS A 204 -10.12 8.42 -1.76
C HIS A 204 -10.67 7.17 -2.44
N LEU A 205 -9.99 6.02 -2.32
CA LEU A 205 -10.45 4.74 -2.89
C LEU A 205 -11.87 4.36 -2.43
N HIS A 206 -12.14 4.49 -1.13
CA HIS A 206 -13.45 4.19 -0.55
C HIS A 206 -14.54 5.19 -0.96
N SER A 207 -14.16 6.39 -1.42
CA SER A 207 -15.09 7.44 -1.85
C SER A 207 -15.47 7.40 -3.33
N LEU A 208 -14.76 6.60 -4.13
CA LEU A 208 -15.10 6.41 -5.55
C LEU A 208 -16.48 5.77 -5.68
N GLU A 209 -17.14 6.00 -6.81
CA GLU A 209 -18.42 5.37 -7.13
C GLU A 209 -18.26 4.55 -8.42
N PRO A 210 -18.31 3.21 -8.34
CA PRO A 210 -18.39 2.38 -7.14
C PRO A 210 -17.12 2.40 -6.26
N PRO A 211 -17.23 2.16 -4.94
CA PRO A 211 -16.08 2.14 -4.03
C PRO A 211 -15.03 1.10 -4.40
N ILE A 212 -13.76 1.45 -4.21
CA ILE A 212 -12.63 0.54 -4.40
C ILE A 212 -12.08 0.14 -3.03
N VAL A 213 -12.06 -1.17 -2.75
CA VAL A 213 -11.43 -1.75 -1.56
C VAL A 213 -10.01 -2.20 -1.91
N HIS A 214 -9.02 -1.83 -1.10
CA HIS A 214 -7.63 -2.16 -1.38
C HIS A 214 -7.34 -3.65 -1.15
N GLY A 215 -7.70 -4.18 0.02
CA GLY A 215 -7.67 -5.62 0.35
C GLY A 215 -6.34 -6.22 0.77
N ASP A 216 -5.23 -5.48 0.76
CA ASP A 216 -3.91 -5.92 1.26
C ASP A 216 -3.13 -4.73 1.85
N ILE A 217 -3.80 -3.95 2.71
CA ILE A 217 -3.17 -2.83 3.40
C ILE A 217 -2.11 -3.36 4.38
N LYS A 218 -0.86 -2.93 4.17
CA LYS A 218 0.29 -3.23 5.03
C LYS A 218 1.41 -2.21 4.80
N PRO A 219 2.40 -2.09 5.71
CA PRO A 219 3.48 -1.12 5.55
C PRO A 219 4.31 -1.30 4.26
N ASP A 220 4.37 -2.51 3.71
CA ASP A 220 5.09 -2.83 2.47
C ASP A 220 4.38 -2.27 1.22
N ASN A 221 3.08 -1.99 1.30
CA ASN A 221 2.25 -1.42 0.21
C ASN A 221 1.99 0.09 0.41
N ILE A 222 2.79 0.74 1.26
CA ILE A 222 2.82 2.19 1.42
C ILE A 222 4.23 2.64 1.06
N MET A 223 4.39 3.33 -0.06
CA MET A 223 5.67 3.92 -0.45
C MET A 223 5.86 5.27 0.24
N VAL A 224 7.12 5.62 0.49
CA VAL A 224 7.50 6.95 0.96
C VAL A 224 8.10 7.70 -0.22
N THR A 225 7.49 8.81 -0.62
CA THR A 225 7.99 9.62 -1.74
C THR A 225 9.25 10.39 -1.34
N ASN A 226 9.91 11.01 -2.30
CA ASN A 226 11.10 11.84 -2.06
C ASN A 226 10.80 13.07 -1.18
N ASP A 227 9.55 13.55 -1.21
CA ASP A 227 9.04 14.61 -0.32
C ASP A 227 8.55 14.09 1.04
N VAL A 228 8.86 12.84 1.38
CA VAL A 228 8.51 12.16 2.64
C VAL A 228 6.99 12.16 2.86
N ARG A 229 6.23 11.81 1.82
CA ARG A 229 4.78 11.60 1.87
C ARG A 229 4.45 10.12 1.75
N GLY A 230 3.41 9.67 2.45
CA GLY A 230 2.90 8.30 2.34
C GLY A 230 1.98 8.16 1.13
N VAL A 231 2.26 7.19 0.25
CA VAL A 231 1.40 6.88 -0.91
C VAL A 231 1.07 5.39 -0.97
N LEU A 232 -0.19 5.03 -1.19
CA LEU A 232 -0.60 3.63 -1.35
C LEU A 232 -0.20 3.08 -2.71
N CYS A 233 0.21 1.82 -2.76
CA CYS A 233 0.52 1.10 -3.98
C CYS A 233 0.02 -0.35 -3.93
N ASP A 234 0.20 -1.08 -5.04
CA ASP A 234 -0.15 -2.50 -5.20
C ASP A 234 -1.65 -2.81 -5.14
N PHE A 235 -2.30 -2.61 -6.29
CA PHE A 235 -3.73 -2.90 -6.49
C PHE A 235 -4.02 -4.34 -6.94
N GLY A 236 -3.04 -5.25 -6.83
CA GLY A 236 -3.14 -6.61 -7.39
C GLY A 236 -4.25 -7.49 -6.80
N ILE A 237 -4.80 -7.09 -5.65
CA ILE A 237 -5.93 -7.75 -4.96
C ILE A 237 -7.16 -6.81 -4.83
N SER A 238 -7.05 -5.57 -5.33
CA SER A 238 -8.08 -4.55 -5.15
C SER A 238 -9.39 -4.83 -5.88
N ARG A 239 -10.50 -4.36 -5.30
CA ARG A 239 -11.85 -4.70 -5.76
C ARG A 239 -12.77 -3.50 -5.87
N VAL A 240 -13.52 -3.46 -6.97
CA VAL A 240 -14.57 -2.48 -7.25
C VAL A 240 -15.93 -3.01 -6.76
N MET A 241 -16.67 -2.25 -5.96
CA MET A 241 -17.96 -2.65 -5.34
C MET A 241 -19.18 -2.20 -6.18
N THR A 242 -19.66 -3.01 -7.12
CA THR A 242 -20.83 -2.67 -7.95
C THR A 242 -22.18 -2.77 -7.22
N SER A 243 -23.08 -1.82 -7.47
CA SER A 243 -24.36 -1.58 -6.76
C SER A 243 -25.43 -2.67 -6.93
N LEU A 244 -25.27 -3.59 -7.88
CA LEU A 244 -26.27 -4.62 -8.21
C LEU A 244 -26.08 -5.96 -7.47
N GLY A 245 -25.08 -6.10 -6.59
CA GLY A 245 -24.71 -7.43 -6.04
C GLY A 245 -24.21 -8.42 -7.11
N MET A 246 -24.31 -8.07 -8.40
CA MET A 246 -23.59 -8.67 -9.50
C MET A 246 -22.15 -8.19 -9.45
N HIS A 247 -21.43 -8.85 -8.57
CA HIS A 247 -19.98 -8.76 -8.43
C HIS A 247 -19.33 -9.22 -9.74
N THR A 248 -18.21 -8.63 -10.12
CA THR A 248 -17.31 -9.26 -11.10
C THR A 248 -16.86 -10.59 -10.45
N GLY A 249 -17.52 -11.70 -10.80
CA GLY A 249 -17.49 -12.99 -10.10
C GLY A 249 -16.15 -13.74 -10.11
N LEU A 250 -15.03 -13.05 -10.12
CA LEU A 250 -13.68 -13.61 -10.15
C LEU A 250 -12.83 -12.85 -9.13
N THR A 251 -12.72 -13.42 -7.94
CA THR A 251 -11.58 -13.15 -7.06
C THR A 251 -10.33 -13.79 -7.64
N THR A 252 -9.32 -12.98 -7.92
CA THR A 252 -7.96 -13.44 -8.24
C THR A 252 -7.16 -13.81 -6.99
N ALA A 253 -7.67 -13.47 -5.80
CA ALA A 253 -7.15 -13.92 -4.52
C ALA A 253 -7.65 -15.35 -4.23
N GLY A 254 -6.74 -16.31 -4.20
CA GLY A 254 -6.99 -17.59 -3.51
C GLY A 254 -7.23 -17.38 -2.01
N GLN A 255 -7.64 -18.43 -1.31
CA GLN A 255 -7.73 -18.43 0.15
C GLN A 255 -6.43 -17.87 0.76
N GLY A 256 -6.54 -16.90 1.67
CA GLY A 256 -5.37 -16.36 2.39
C GLY A 256 -4.41 -15.51 1.56
N ALA A 257 -4.86 -14.85 0.49
CA ALA A 257 -3.99 -13.99 -0.33
C ALA A 257 -3.45 -12.73 0.38
N GLY A 258 -4.05 -12.31 1.50
CA GLY A 258 -3.55 -11.18 2.29
C GLY A 258 -2.47 -11.57 3.30
N THR A 259 -1.80 -10.56 3.83
CA THR A 259 -0.66 -10.78 4.73
C THR A 259 -1.11 -11.14 6.15
N ALA A 260 -0.68 -12.31 6.64
CA ALA A 260 -1.01 -12.78 7.99
C ALA A 260 -0.61 -11.75 9.06
N GLY A 261 -1.56 -11.39 9.92
CA GLY A 261 -1.39 -10.36 10.96
C GLY A 261 -1.97 -8.99 10.59
N TYR A 262 -2.22 -8.72 9.30
CA TYR A 262 -2.96 -7.55 8.82
C TYR A 262 -4.35 -7.92 8.28
N GLN A 263 -4.52 -9.15 7.79
CA GLN A 263 -5.81 -9.61 7.27
C GLN A 263 -6.83 -9.87 8.40
N ALA A 264 -8.01 -9.27 8.25
CA ALA A 264 -9.15 -9.42 9.17
C ALA A 264 -9.71 -10.86 9.20
N LYS A 265 -10.27 -11.28 10.33
CA LYS A 265 -10.69 -12.67 10.56
C LYS A 265 -11.72 -13.17 9.55
N GLU A 266 -12.66 -12.31 9.16
CA GLU A 266 -13.74 -12.67 8.24
C GLU A 266 -13.23 -13.04 6.85
N LEU A 267 -12.02 -12.60 6.50
CA LEU A 267 -11.37 -12.89 5.21
C LEU A 267 -10.68 -14.26 5.15
N TYR A 268 -10.68 -15.03 6.25
CA TYR A 268 -10.22 -16.42 6.25
C TYR A 268 -11.33 -17.42 5.93
N ASN A 269 -12.59 -16.98 5.85
CA ASN A 269 -13.72 -17.83 5.48
C ASN A 269 -13.77 -18.05 3.97
N GLU A 270 -14.31 -19.19 3.53
CA GLU A 270 -14.58 -19.44 2.12
C GLU A 270 -15.54 -18.37 1.56
N ASP A 271 -15.27 -17.97 0.31
CA ASP A 271 -16.01 -16.91 -0.40
C ASP A 271 -16.07 -15.52 0.22
N SER A 272 -15.40 -15.31 1.35
CA SER A 272 -15.22 -13.98 1.93
C SER A 272 -14.46 -13.06 0.97
N ARG A 273 -14.75 -11.76 1.09
CA ARG A 273 -14.20 -10.75 0.20
C ARG A 273 -13.81 -9.50 1.00
N PRO A 274 -12.71 -8.81 0.61
CA PRO A 274 -12.35 -7.54 1.21
C PRO A 274 -13.49 -6.52 1.15
N THR A 275 -13.66 -5.79 2.25
CA THR A 275 -14.57 -4.67 2.46
C THR A 275 -13.81 -3.43 2.98
N PRO A 276 -14.40 -2.22 2.93
CA PRO A 276 -13.82 -1.04 3.56
C PRO A 276 -13.47 -1.26 5.06
N MET A 277 -14.31 -2.03 5.77
CA MET A 277 -14.08 -2.36 7.17
C MET A 277 -12.94 -3.36 7.38
N SER A 278 -12.65 -4.21 6.40
CA SER A 278 -11.45 -5.06 6.44
C SER A 278 -10.16 -4.27 6.17
N ASP A 279 -10.22 -3.24 5.31
CA ASP A 279 -9.11 -2.30 5.14
C ASP A 279 -8.85 -1.50 6.42
N ALA A 280 -9.90 -1.07 7.13
CA ALA A 280 -9.78 -0.39 8.43
C ALA A 280 -9.09 -1.26 9.49
N TYR A 281 -9.42 -2.55 9.55
CA TYR A 281 -8.73 -3.52 10.41
C TYR A 281 -7.22 -3.57 10.10
N ALA A 282 -6.89 -3.72 8.82
CA ALA A 282 -5.52 -3.81 8.35
C ALA A 282 -4.75 -2.51 8.59
N PHE A 283 -5.40 -1.36 8.44
CA PHE A 283 -4.83 -0.04 8.71
C PHE A 283 -4.48 0.15 10.20
N GLY A 284 -5.29 -0.39 11.13
CA GLY A 284 -4.90 -0.46 12.55
C GLY A 284 -3.58 -1.22 12.76
N GLY A 285 -3.38 -2.30 12.00
CA GLY A 285 -2.11 -3.03 11.97
C GLY A 285 -0.95 -2.17 11.46
N VAL A 286 -1.17 -1.35 10.43
CA VAL A 286 -0.18 -0.40 9.89
C VAL A 286 0.19 0.68 10.90
N ILE A 287 -0.79 1.26 11.60
CA ILE A 287 -0.55 2.24 12.66
C ILE A 287 0.35 1.63 13.74
N LEU A 288 -0.01 0.46 14.28
CA LEU A 288 0.80 -0.21 15.30
C LEU A 288 2.21 -0.52 14.80
N ALA A 289 2.34 -1.04 13.57
CA ALA A 289 3.63 -1.40 13.00
C ALA A 289 4.55 -0.19 12.79
N THR A 290 3.98 0.94 12.40
CA THR A 290 4.72 2.19 12.17
C THR A 290 5.17 2.80 13.50
N MET A 291 4.28 2.86 14.48
CA MET A 291 4.57 3.49 15.78
C MET A 291 5.54 2.66 16.62
N SER A 292 5.37 1.33 16.63
CA SER A 292 6.22 0.43 17.44
C SER A 292 7.44 -0.14 16.69
N GLY A 293 7.51 0.05 15.37
CA GLY A 293 8.53 -0.58 14.51
C GLY A 293 8.34 -2.10 14.32
N LYS A 294 7.24 -2.69 14.82
CA LYS A 294 7.03 -4.15 14.84
C LYS A 294 5.65 -4.54 14.34
N ALA A 295 5.56 -5.59 13.52
CA ALA A 295 4.28 -6.10 13.02
C ALA A 295 3.37 -6.58 14.17
N PRO A 296 2.02 -6.52 14.04
CA PRO A 296 1.08 -6.75 15.15
C PRO A 296 1.25 -8.07 15.92
N PHE A 297 1.68 -9.13 15.24
CA PHE A 297 1.90 -10.45 15.84
C PHE A 297 3.36 -10.91 15.74
N TYR A 298 4.33 -9.99 15.75
CA TYR A 298 5.75 -10.31 15.49
C TYR A 298 6.34 -11.36 16.46
N LYS A 299 5.93 -11.41 17.73
CA LYS A 299 6.39 -12.46 18.67
C LYS A 299 5.84 -13.85 18.33
N LYS A 300 4.81 -13.92 17.47
CA LYS A 300 4.28 -15.17 16.91
C LYS A 300 4.88 -15.47 15.53
N VAL A 301 5.70 -14.58 14.94
CA VAL A 301 6.29 -14.76 13.58
C VAL A 301 7.34 -15.87 13.52
N GLY A 302 7.85 -16.34 14.67
CA GLY A 302 8.60 -17.61 14.76
C GLY A 302 7.71 -18.87 14.66
N LYS A 303 6.38 -18.71 14.62
CA LYS A 303 5.39 -19.77 14.39
C LYS A 303 4.78 -19.52 13.00
N ALA A 304 4.58 -20.58 12.22
CA ALA A 304 4.02 -20.51 10.86
C ALA A 304 2.78 -19.60 10.79
N ALA A 305 2.49 -19.01 9.61
CA ALA A 305 1.33 -18.13 9.39
C ALA A 305 0.01 -18.66 10.00
N ALA A 306 -0.18 -19.98 10.01
CA ALA A 306 -1.29 -20.68 10.69
C ALA A 306 -1.49 -20.29 12.16
N ALA A 307 -0.42 -20.06 12.93
CA ALA A 307 -0.52 -19.67 14.35
C ALA A 307 -1.05 -18.24 14.53
N ILE A 308 -0.70 -17.33 13.61
CA ILE A 308 -1.24 -15.95 13.59
C ILE A 308 -2.72 -16.00 13.21
N ILE A 309 -3.06 -16.77 12.17
CA ILE A 309 -4.45 -16.95 11.72
C ILE A 309 -5.32 -17.54 12.85
N LEU A 310 -4.83 -18.57 13.54
CA LEU A 310 -5.54 -19.18 14.67
C LEU A 310 -5.78 -18.17 15.80
N ALA A 311 -4.77 -17.36 16.14
CA ALA A 311 -4.91 -16.32 17.16
C ALA A 311 -6.00 -15.29 16.78
N ILE A 312 -5.98 -14.82 15.53
CA ILE A 312 -6.97 -13.88 15.00
C ILE A 312 -8.38 -14.49 15.01
N ASN A 313 -8.52 -15.75 14.60
CA ASN A 313 -9.81 -16.47 14.65
C ASN A 313 -10.34 -16.66 16.07
N MET A 314 -9.45 -16.71 17.08
CA MET A 314 -9.80 -16.69 18.50
C MET A 314 -10.05 -15.27 19.05
N ASN A 315 -10.20 -14.26 18.19
CA ASN A 315 -10.36 -12.84 18.53
C ASN A 315 -9.20 -12.27 19.37
N GLN A 316 -7.99 -12.84 19.27
CA GLN A 316 -6.82 -12.21 19.86
C GLN A 316 -6.41 -10.99 19.03
N THR A 317 -6.10 -9.89 19.70
CA THR A 317 -5.51 -8.69 19.11
C THR A 317 -4.06 -8.53 19.56
N ALA A 318 -3.33 -7.62 18.93
CA ALA A 318 -1.97 -7.28 19.36
C ALA A 318 -1.98 -6.70 20.79
N SER A 319 -0.99 -7.09 21.60
CA SER A 319 -0.91 -6.69 23.01
C SER A 319 0.11 -5.56 23.20
N PRO A 320 -0.18 -4.55 24.05
CA PRO A 320 0.81 -3.55 24.46
C PRO A 320 2.09 -4.15 25.06
N SER A 321 2.01 -5.30 25.73
CA SER A 321 3.18 -5.99 26.29
C SER A 321 4.17 -6.48 25.23
N ASP A 322 3.72 -6.60 23.98
CA ASP A 322 4.56 -7.02 22.87
C ASP A 322 5.20 -5.84 22.16
N HIS A 323 4.64 -4.64 22.29
CA HIS A 323 5.05 -3.45 21.57
C HIS A 323 5.48 -2.35 22.54
N SER A 324 6.54 -2.60 23.32
CA SER A 324 7.03 -1.68 24.36
C SER A 324 7.43 -0.29 23.83
N GLU A 325 7.76 -0.20 22.56
CA GLU A 325 8.07 1.06 21.86
C GLU A 325 6.86 1.99 21.75
N LEU A 326 5.64 1.45 21.81
CA LEU A 326 4.40 2.22 21.95
C LEU A 326 3.90 2.06 23.40
N PRO A 327 4.06 3.08 24.27
CA PRO A 327 3.76 2.96 25.69
C PRO A 327 2.36 2.41 25.94
N ARG A 328 2.19 1.56 26.97
CA ARG A 328 0.88 0.98 27.31
C ARG A 328 -0.19 2.04 27.63
N SER A 329 0.24 3.20 28.13
CA SER A 329 -0.60 4.36 28.42
C SER A 329 -0.92 5.21 27.19
N ASP A 330 -0.32 4.91 26.03
CA ASP A 330 -0.54 5.69 24.82
C ASP A 330 -2.02 5.57 24.37
N PRO A 331 -2.70 6.71 24.16
CA PRO A 331 -4.12 6.74 23.77
C PRO A 331 -4.42 6.01 22.46
N LEU A 332 -3.45 5.85 21.56
CA LEU A 332 -3.61 5.09 20.32
C LEU A 332 -4.11 3.67 20.58
N TRP A 333 -3.76 3.03 21.70
CA TRP A 333 -4.23 1.68 22.02
C TRP A 333 -5.76 1.56 22.11
N ALA A 334 -6.46 2.61 22.54
CA ALA A 334 -7.91 2.61 22.56
C ALA A 334 -8.48 2.63 21.14
N PHE A 335 -7.88 3.40 20.24
CA PHE A 335 -8.27 3.48 18.83
C PHE A 335 -7.95 2.18 18.07
N LEU A 336 -6.74 1.63 18.26
CA LEU A 336 -6.32 0.36 17.66
C LEU A 336 -7.28 -0.79 17.99
N LYS A 337 -7.80 -0.85 19.21
CA LYS A 337 -8.82 -1.84 19.60
C LYS A 337 -10.12 -1.67 18.83
N LYS A 338 -10.54 -0.44 18.50
CA LYS A 338 -11.70 -0.19 17.64
C LYS A 338 -11.45 -0.66 16.21
N CYS A 339 -10.25 -0.43 15.65
CA CYS A 339 -9.86 -0.97 14.34
C CYS A 339 -9.97 -2.50 14.30
N TRP A 340 -9.64 -3.18 15.40
CA TRP A 340 -9.67 -4.64 15.51
C TRP A 340 -10.95 -5.21 16.11
N ASP A 341 -12.06 -4.46 16.07
CA ASP A 341 -13.34 -4.99 16.55
C ASP A 341 -13.73 -6.26 15.79
N ALA A 342 -14.27 -7.22 16.54
CA ALA A 342 -14.72 -8.50 16.04
C ALA A 342 -15.90 -8.37 15.07
N ILE A 343 -16.69 -7.29 15.18
CA ILE A 343 -17.80 -6.93 14.31
C ILE A 343 -17.31 -5.87 13.32
N PRO A 344 -17.25 -6.16 12.00
CA PRO A 344 -16.71 -5.23 11.01
C PRO A 344 -17.35 -3.83 11.03
N ASP A 345 -18.66 -3.73 11.20
CA ASP A 345 -19.39 -2.46 11.15
C ASP A 345 -19.14 -1.55 12.37
N LEU A 346 -18.50 -2.06 13.43
CA LEU A 346 -18.09 -1.26 14.60
C LEU A 346 -16.68 -0.67 14.44
N ARG A 347 -15.97 -1.02 13.37
CA ARG A 347 -14.65 -0.48 13.08
C ARG A 347 -14.78 0.94 12.52
N PRO A 348 -13.80 1.82 12.80
CA PRO A 348 -13.82 3.19 12.29
C PRO A 348 -13.72 3.20 10.76
N CYS A 349 -14.51 4.05 10.11
CA CYS A 349 -14.32 4.35 8.70
C CYS A 349 -13.03 5.18 8.48
N THR A 350 -12.59 5.30 7.23
CA THR A 350 -11.37 6.05 6.88
C THR A 350 -11.40 7.51 7.32
N LYS A 351 -12.57 8.16 7.34
CA LYS A 351 -12.71 9.53 7.87
C LYS A 351 -12.39 9.61 9.36
N GLU A 352 -12.84 8.64 10.15
CA GLU A 352 -12.54 8.56 11.58
C GLU A 352 -11.06 8.22 11.84
N ILE A 353 -10.46 7.36 11.01
CA ILE A 353 -9.01 7.09 11.04
C ILE A 353 -8.21 8.37 10.78
N ILE A 354 -8.55 9.14 9.74
CA ILE A 354 -7.87 10.41 9.45
C ILE A 354 -8.04 11.39 10.62
N ALA A 355 -9.25 11.51 11.18
CA ALA A 355 -9.52 12.41 12.30
C ALA A 355 -8.69 12.05 13.54
N GLU A 356 -8.57 10.76 13.88
CA GLU A 356 -7.73 10.31 14.98
C GLU A 356 -6.25 10.66 14.74
N LEU A 357 -5.73 10.37 13.54
CA LEU A 357 -4.34 10.66 13.21
C LEU A 357 -4.02 12.16 13.27
N VAL A 358 -4.93 13.01 12.79
CA VAL A 358 -4.80 14.46 12.91
C VAL A 358 -4.83 14.91 14.37
N GLY A 359 -5.71 14.32 15.18
CA GLY A 359 -5.77 14.59 16.62
C GLY A 359 -4.48 14.20 17.36
N GLU A 360 -3.90 13.05 17.04
CA GLU A 360 -2.61 12.59 17.58
C GLU A 360 -1.45 13.49 17.16
N ILE A 361 -1.40 13.90 15.89
CA ILE A 361 -0.39 14.85 15.39
C ILE A 361 -0.47 16.14 16.21
N GLN A 362 -1.66 16.69 16.41
CA GLN A 362 -1.84 17.93 17.17
C GLN A 362 -1.43 17.76 18.64
N ARG A 363 -1.79 16.65 19.29
CA ARG A 363 -1.42 16.38 20.68
C ARG A 363 0.09 16.28 20.87
N ARG A 364 0.78 15.52 20.00
CA ARG A 364 2.23 15.28 20.10
C ARG A 364 3.07 16.45 19.60
N SER A 365 2.51 17.35 18.79
CA SER A 365 3.21 18.56 18.35
C SER A 365 3.28 19.65 19.42
N VAL A 366 2.42 19.57 20.44
CA VAL A 366 2.34 20.58 21.53
C VAL A 366 3.15 20.14 22.76
N GLU A 367 3.47 18.86 22.91
CA GLU A 367 4.30 18.39 24.03
C GLU A 367 5.78 18.75 23.80
N PRO A 368 6.42 19.50 24.71
CA PRO A 368 7.87 19.71 24.64
C PRO A 368 8.59 18.38 24.86
N PRO A 369 9.78 18.17 24.26
CA PRO A 369 10.56 16.96 24.50
C PRO A 369 10.81 16.80 26.01
N LEU A 370 10.51 15.61 26.54
CA LEU A 370 10.84 15.25 27.91
C LEU A 370 12.33 15.55 28.15
N PRO A 371 12.69 16.28 29.23
CA PRO A 371 14.09 16.50 29.54
C PRO A 371 14.76 15.14 29.74
N SER A 372 15.85 14.90 29.01
CA SER A 372 16.72 13.75 29.21
C SER A 372 17.17 13.72 30.67
N GLU A 373 16.91 12.62 31.39
CA GLU A 373 17.46 12.34 32.73
C GLU A 373 18.98 12.10 32.66
N THR A 374 19.76 13.08 32.20
CA THR A 374 21.23 12.98 32.16
C THR A 374 21.91 14.26 32.61
N ALA A 375 21.27 15.00 33.52
CA ALA A 375 21.91 16.12 34.22
C ALA A 375 21.43 16.23 35.68
N MET A 376 21.55 15.15 36.45
CA MET A 376 21.82 15.29 37.90
C MET A 376 23.21 14.74 38.18
N GLY A 377 24.19 15.49 37.68
CA GLY A 377 25.58 15.41 38.09
C GLY A 377 25.93 16.62 38.95
N VAL A 378 26.05 16.36 40.26
CA VAL A 378 26.96 17.01 41.21
C VAL A 378 26.81 18.53 41.43
N VAL A 379 26.12 18.88 42.52
CA VAL A 379 26.39 20.06 43.37
C VAL A 379 26.01 19.63 44.79
N GLY A 380 26.84 19.62 45.83
CA GLY A 380 28.26 19.93 46.02
C GLY A 380 28.67 19.41 47.40
#